data_AF-A0A392VVE8-F1
#
_entry.id   AF-A0A392VVE8-F1
#
_cell.length_a   1.000
_cell.length_b   1.000
_cell.length_c   1.000
_cell.angle_alpha   90.00
_cell.angle_beta   90.00
_cell.angle_gamma   90.00
#
_symmetry.space_group_name_H-M   'P 1'
#
loop_
_entity.id
_entity.type
_entity.pdbx_description
1 polymer ?
#
loop_
_entity_poly.entity_id
_entity_poly.type
_entity_poly.pdbx_seq_one_letter_code
_entity_poly.pdbx_strand_id
1 'polypeptide(L)' 'VKIGIGLPDLARKQLKACLRENADLFAWSAAEMPGLDPEVACHQLTKEPSVSAVVQRRRRQSPEKTRAA' A
#
# COMPACT_ATOMS: atom_id res chain seq x y z
N VAL A 1 -4.28 -17.24 -4.88
CA VAL A 1 -4.02 -16.30 -5.99
C VAL A 1 -5.01 -16.52 -7.14
N LYS A 2 -5.92 -15.56 -7.36
CA LYS A 2 -6.76 -15.52 -8.57
C LYS A 2 -5.99 -14.77 -9.66
N ILE A 3 -5.93 -15.35 -10.85
CA ILE A 3 -5.26 -14.75 -12.01
C ILE A 3 -6.32 -14.46 -13.05
N GLY A 4 -6.28 -13.26 -13.65
CA GLY A 4 -7.21 -12.83 -14.68
C GLY A 4 -7.29 -13.76 -15.89
N ILE A 5 -8.25 -13.49 -16.76
CA ILE A 5 -8.41 -14.18 -18.05
C ILE A 5 -7.46 -13.58 -19.08
N GLY A 6 -7.03 -14.37 -20.07
CA GLY A 6 -6.15 -13.90 -21.16
C GLY A 6 -4.70 -14.44 -21.16
N LEU A 7 -4.29 -15.17 -20.12
CA LEU A 7 -2.98 -15.84 -20.11
C LEU A 7 -3.07 -17.28 -20.64
N PRO A 8 -2.11 -17.71 -21.50
CA PRO A 8 -1.91 -19.11 -21.84
C PRO A 8 -1.72 -19.98 -20.58
N ASP A 9 -2.13 -21.25 -20.65
CA ASP A 9 -2.16 -22.12 -19.47
C ASP A 9 -0.79 -22.33 -18.82
N LEU A 10 0.27 -22.43 -19.63
CA LEU A 10 1.63 -22.57 -19.11
C LEU A 10 2.04 -21.32 -18.32
N ALA A 11 1.87 -20.14 -18.90
CA ALA A 11 2.17 -18.86 -18.24
C ALA A 11 1.33 -18.68 -16.97
N ARG A 12 0.05 -19.08 -16.99
CA ARG A 12 -0.82 -19.06 -15.81
C ARG A 12 -0.28 -19.97 -14.70
N LYS A 13 0.19 -21.18 -15.03
CA LYS A 13 0.75 -22.12 -14.03
C LYS A 13 2.06 -21.58 -13.44
N GLN A 14 2.96 -21.08 -14.28
CA GLN A 14 4.23 -20.49 -13.85
C GLN A 14 4.00 -19.27 -12.95
N LEU A 15 3.08 -18.38 -13.34
CA LEU A 15 2.74 -17.20 -12.53
C LEU A 15 2.12 -17.60 -11.18
N LYS A 16 1.27 -18.63 -11.12
CA LYS A 16 0.75 -19.15 -9.84
C LYS A 16 1.86 -19.72 -8.95
N ALA A 17 2.83 -20.43 -9.51
CA ALA A 17 3.94 -20.99 -8.75
C ALA A 17 4.81 -19.87 -8.17
N CYS A 18 5.25 -18.94 -9.01
CA CYS A 18 6.04 -17.77 -8.61
C CYS A 18 5.37 -16.96 -7.49
N LEU A 19 4.08 -16.64 -7.62
CA LEU A 19 3.35 -15.87 -6.60
C LEU A 19 3.16 -16.63 -5.27
N ARG A 20 3.18 -17.96 -5.29
CA ARG A 20 3.12 -18.78 -4.07
C ARG A 20 4.48 -18.93 -3.40
N GLU A 21 5.53 -19.09 -4.20
CA GLU A 21 6.91 -19.20 -3.73
C GLU A 21 7.40 -17.90 -3.07
N ASN A 22 6.85 -16.76 -3.49
CA ASN A 22 7.22 -15.43 -3.01
C ASN A 22 6.06 -14.78 -2.22
N ALA A 23 5.21 -15.57 -1.57
CA ALA A 23 4.00 -15.05 -0.94
C ALA A 23 4.29 -14.05 0.19
N ASP A 24 5.46 -14.13 0.80
CA ASP A 24 5.99 -13.25 1.84
C ASP A 24 6.56 -11.92 1.33
N LEU A 25 6.90 -11.83 0.02
CA LEU A 25 7.43 -10.61 -0.59
C LEU A 25 6.34 -9.62 -1.00
N PHE A 26 5.11 -10.07 -1.16
CA PHE A 26 3.98 -9.25 -1.58
C PHE A 26 3.05 -8.96 -0.41
N ALA A 27 2.53 -7.73 -0.36
CA ALA A 27 1.41 -7.41 0.51
C ALA A 27 0.08 -7.71 -0.21
N TRP A 28 -0.62 -8.75 0.23
CA TRP A 28 -1.90 -9.17 -0.31
C TRP A 28 -3.08 -8.39 0.28
N SER A 29 -2.82 -7.60 1.32
CA SER A 29 -3.76 -6.64 1.89
C SER A 29 -3.05 -5.36 2.31
N ALA A 30 -3.81 -4.28 2.48
CA ALA A 30 -3.28 -3.02 2.99
C ALA A 30 -2.66 -3.17 4.41
N ALA A 31 -3.15 -4.12 5.20
CA ALA A 31 -2.61 -4.40 6.54
C ALA A 31 -1.25 -5.13 6.49
N GLU A 32 -0.94 -5.81 5.39
CA GLU A 32 0.33 -6.51 5.16
C GLU A 32 1.42 -5.62 4.56
N MET A 33 1.13 -4.33 4.31
CA MET A 33 2.15 -3.33 4.01
C MET A 33 2.55 -2.62 5.32
N PRO A 34 3.46 -3.18 6.14
CA PRO A 34 4.15 -2.32 7.09
C PRO A 34 4.84 -1.25 6.25
N GLY A 35 4.63 0.02 6.59
CA GLY A 35 5.32 1.10 5.89
C GLY A 35 6.82 0.84 5.86
N LEU A 36 7.52 1.39 4.85
CA LEU A 36 8.98 1.38 4.86
C LEU A 36 9.46 2.01 6.17
N ASP A 37 10.46 1.38 6.78
CA ASP A 37 11.10 1.94 7.96
C ASP A 37 11.51 3.40 7.66
N PRO A 38 11.03 4.38 8.43
CA PRO A 38 11.39 5.78 8.23
C PRO A 38 12.90 6.02 8.30
N GLU A 39 13.66 5.15 8.97
CA GLU A 39 15.13 5.20 8.97
C GLU A 39 15.74 4.75 7.64
N VAL A 40 15.04 3.89 6.88
CA VAL A 40 15.49 3.35 5.59
C VAL A 40 15.11 4.26 4.43
N ALA A 41 13.89 4.80 4.42
CA ALA A 41 13.40 5.59 3.28
C ALA A 41 12.35 6.63 3.70
N CYS A 42 12.76 7.67 4.42
CA CYS A 42 11.92 8.85 4.63
C CYS A 42 12.56 10.11 4.04
N HIS A 43 11.80 10.83 3.21
CA HIS A 43 12.16 12.18 2.85
C HIS A 43 11.75 13.12 3.99
N GLN A 44 12.69 13.92 4.48
CA GLN A 44 12.38 14.95 5.47
C GLN A 44 11.99 16.22 4.74
N LEU A 45 10.76 16.68 4.95
CA LEU A 45 10.35 18.02 4.52
C LEU A 45 11.11 19.06 5.34
N THR A 46 11.65 20.08 4.67
CA THR A 46 12.19 21.26 5.35
C THR A 46 11.09 21.95 6.13
N LYS A 47 11.16 21.90 7.46
CA LYS A 47 10.24 22.61 8.36
C LYS A 47 10.96 23.81 8.94
N GLU A 48 10.33 24.96 8.91
CA GLU A 48 10.84 26.16 9.57
C GLU A 48 10.47 26.12 11.07
N PRO A 49 11.45 25.98 12.00
CA PRO A 49 11.15 25.73 13.42
C PRO A 49 10.47 26.89 14.14
N SER A 50 10.59 28.11 13.59
CA SER A 50 9.97 29.32 14.13
C SER A 50 8.47 29.42 13.83
N VAL A 51 7.94 28.58 12.96
CA VAL A 51 6.53 28.60 12.56
C VAL A 51 5.72 27.61 13.40
N SER A 52 4.69 28.13 14.06
CA SER A 52 3.75 27.32 14.84
C SER A 52 2.94 26.36 13.96
N ALA A 53 2.70 25.14 14.46
CA ALA A 53 1.85 24.17 13.78
C ALA A 53 0.39 24.65 13.66
N VAL A 54 -0.21 24.45 12.49
CA VAL A 54 -1.62 24.81 12.23
C VAL A 54 -2.46 23.53 12.20
N VAL A 55 -3.42 23.42 13.12
CA VAL A 55 -4.38 22.31 13.16
C VAL A 55 -5.52 22.60 12.18
N GLN A 56 -5.58 21.86 11.07
CA GLN A 56 -6.67 21.97 10.11
C GLN A 56 -7.87 21.11 10.53
N ARG A 57 -9.08 21.69 10.47
CA ARG A 57 -10.32 20.96 10.75
C ARG A 57 -10.55 19.86 9.71
N ARG A 58 -10.78 18.63 10.19
CA ARG A 58 -11.12 17.48 9.32
C ARG A 58 -12.35 17.80 8.46
N ARG A 59 -12.24 17.61 7.15
CA ARG A 59 -13.37 17.71 6.22
C ARG A 59 -14.32 16.52 6.42
N ARG A 60 -15.64 16.75 6.30
CA ARG A 60 -16.62 15.66 6.30
C ARG A 60 -16.38 14.77 5.07
N GLN A 61 -16.19 13.47 5.30
CA GLN A 61 -16.11 12.47 4.24
C GLN A 61 -17.51 11.91 3.97
N SER A 62 -17.77 11.50 2.72
CA SER A 62 -19.00 10.78 2.37
C SER A 62 -19.02 9.41 3.07
N PRO A 63 -20.22 8.84 3.33
CA PRO A 63 -20.33 7.52 3.97
C PRO A 63 -19.54 6.42 3.24
N GLU A 64 -19.48 6.47 1.91
CA GLU A 64 -18.69 5.54 1.09
C GLU A 64 -17.19 5.61 1.41
N LYS A 65 -16.63 6.82 1.57
CA LYS A 65 -15.19 7.05 1.81
C LYS A 65 -14.80 6.67 3.22
N THR A 66 -15.69 6.87 4.18
CA THR A 66 -15.50 6.40 5.56
C THR A 66 -15.50 4.89 5.65
N ARG A 67 -16.27 4.18 4.80
CA ARG A 67 -16.30 2.71 4.78
C ARG A 67 -15.09 2.07 4.08
N ALA A 68 -14.43 2.81 3.19
CA ALA A 68 -13.29 2.33 2.41
C ALA A 68 -11.93 2.60 3.06
N ALA A 69 -11.88 3.49 4.07
CA ALA A 69 -10.71 3.79 4.87
C ALA A 69 -10.52 2.74 5.98
#